data_AF-A0A166Z632-F1
#
_entry.id   AF-A0A166Z632-F1
#
_cell.length_a   1.000
_cell.length_b   1.000
_cell.length_c   1.000
_cell.angle_alpha   90.00
_cell.angle_beta   90.00
_cell.angle_gamma   90.00
#
_symmetry.space_group_name_H-M   'P 1'
#
loop_
_entity.id
_entity.type
_entity.pdbx_description
1 polymer ?
#
loop_
_entity_poly.entity_id
_entity_poly.type
_entity_poly.pdbx_seq_one_letter_code
_entity_poly.pdbx_strand_id
1 'polypeptide(L)'
;MKVIDVTRADGYPEISPNAKHIAFYGKYDNFKTWSIHVVDINRSNLKRLTDTKNVWDSAPPWLADGEIILFTREYKNDQGEWQGELWTMKRDCSEQIRHQALHGGLVLLAILKFCFIQASGQEKLRLQT
;
A
#
# COMPACT_ATOMS: atom_id res chain seq x y z
N MET A 1 -7.18 0.03 -20.54
CA MET A 1 -6.25 -1.11 -20.69
C MET A 1 -6.29 -1.93 -19.39
N LYS A 2 -6.74 -3.18 -19.43
CA LYS A 2 -6.77 -4.08 -18.26
C LYS A 2 -5.44 -4.84 -18.17
N VAL A 3 -4.77 -4.77 -17.02
CA VAL A 3 -3.45 -5.40 -16.82
C VAL A 3 -3.62 -6.82 -16.29
N ILE A 4 -4.43 -7.03 -15.25
CA ILE A 4 -4.75 -8.35 -14.68
C ILE A 4 -6.21 -8.39 -14.17
N ASP A 5 -6.70 -9.58 -13.82
CA ASP A 5 -7.99 -9.80 -13.14
C ASP A 5 -7.75 -10.68 -11.91
N VAL A 6 -7.78 -10.10 -10.71
CA VAL A 6 -7.52 -10.86 -9.47
C VAL A 6 -8.79 -11.11 -8.69
N THR A 7 -9.66 -10.11 -8.59
CA THR A 7 -10.95 -10.23 -7.94
C THR A 7 -12.00 -9.48 -8.75
N ARG A 8 -13.29 -9.78 -8.51
CA ARG A 8 -14.41 -9.06 -9.16
C ARG A 8 -14.47 -7.56 -8.81
N ALA A 9 -13.66 -7.09 -7.86
CA ALA A 9 -13.56 -5.69 -7.46
C ALA A 9 -12.18 -5.39 -6.87
N ASP A 10 -11.21 -5.13 -7.73
CA ASP A 10 -9.89 -4.58 -7.41
C ASP A 10 -9.83 -3.07 -7.70
N GLY A 11 -8.83 -2.37 -7.16
CA GLY A 11 -8.72 -0.92 -7.35
C GLY A 11 -7.43 -0.30 -6.83
N TYR A 12 -7.28 1.00 -7.12
CA TYR A 12 -6.13 1.84 -6.77
C TYR A 12 -4.77 1.21 -7.17
N PRO A 13 -4.55 0.92 -8.47
CA PRO A 13 -3.25 0.46 -8.91
C PRO A 13 -2.23 1.59 -8.88
N GLU A 14 -1.02 1.28 -8.41
CA GLU A 14 0.14 2.18 -8.44
C GLU A 14 1.38 1.46 -8.97
N ILE A 15 2.07 2.12 -9.91
CA ILE A 15 3.33 1.61 -10.49
C ILE A 15 4.49 2.01 -9.57
N SER A 16 5.41 1.10 -9.31
CA SER A 16 6.62 1.39 -8.54
C SER A 16 7.51 2.42 -9.24
N PRO A 17 8.27 3.27 -8.51
CA PRO A 17 9.14 4.28 -9.11
C PRO A 17 10.13 3.73 -10.14
N ASN A 18 10.66 2.52 -9.90
CA ASN A 18 11.54 1.80 -10.82
C ASN A 18 10.82 1.16 -12.04
N ALA A 19 9.50 1.36 -12.19
CA ALA A 19 8.64 0.87 -13.25
C ALA A 19 8.56 -0.66 -13.43
N LYS A 20 8.96 -1.44 -12.42
CA LYS A 20 8.98 -2.91 -12.50
C LYS A 20 7.73 -3.59 -11.95
N HIS A 21 6.98 -2.94 -11.07
CA HIS A 21 5.90 -3.57 -10.33
C HIS A 21 4.65 -2.70 -10.27
N ILE A 22 3.52 -3.33 -10.04
CA ILE A 22 2.23 -2.68 -9.77
C ILE A 22 1.71 -3.21 -8.44
N ALA A 23 1.37 -2.31 -7.52
CA ALA A 23 0.63 -2.64 -6.29
C ALA A 23 -0.83 -2.20 -6.43
N PHE A 24 -1.74 -2.96 -5.85
CA PHE A 24 -3.19 -2.66 -5.86
C PHE A 24 -3.87 -3.44 -4.74
N TYR A 25 -5.11 -3.10 -4.38
CA TYR A 25 -5.90 -3.95 -3.49
C TYR A 25 -6.91 -4.80 -4.26
N GLY A 26 -7.22 -5.98 -3.73
CA GLY A 26 -8.31 -6.85 -4.18
C GLY A 26 -9.29 -7.13 -3.04
N LYS A 27 -10.58 -7.28 -3.37
CA LYS A 27 -11.64 -7.52 -2.37
C LYS A 27 -12.05 -8.99 -2.32
N TYR A 28 -12.14 -9.51 -1.11
CA TYR A 28 -12.41 -10.91 -0.78
C TYR A 28 -13.53 -11.01 0.26
N ASP A 29 -13.98 -12.24 0.52
CA ASP A 29 -14.89 -12.57 1.61
C ASP A 29 -16.16 -11.70 1.62
N ASN A 30 -16.84 -11.59 0.47
CA ASN A 30 -18.00 -10.71 0.27
C ASN A 30 -17.72 -9.25 0.66
N PHE A 31 -16.58 -8.72 0.19
CA PHE A 31 -16.12 -7.34 0.42
C PHE A 31 -15.74 -7.00 1.86
N LYS A 32 -15.66 -8.00 2.74
CA LYS A 32 -15.24 -7.82 4.15
C LYS A 32 -13.74 -7.78 4.33
N THR A 33 -12.97 -8.35 3.41
CA THR A 33 -11.52 -8.41 3.47
C THR A 33 -10.93 -7.75 2.25
N TRP A 34 -10.10 -6.72 2.42
CA TRP A 34 -9.34 -6.12 1.31
C TRP A 34 -7.87 -6.40 1.54
N SER A 35 -7.19 -6.76 0.46
CA SER A 35 -5.83 -7.29 0.55
C SER A 35 -4.93 -6.65 -0.49
N ILE A 36 -3.71 -6.32 -0.08
CA ILE A 36 -2.70 -5.76 -0.98
C ILE A 36 -2.10 -6.87 -1.82
N HIS A 37 -1.90 -6.56 -3.10
CA HIS A 37 -1.27 -7.43 -4.07
C HIS A 37 -0.13 -6.68 -4.75
N VAL A 38 0.85 -7.44 -5.24
CA VAL A 38 1.87 -6.97 -6.15
C VAL A 38 1.92 -7.89 -7.36
N VAL A 39 2.16 -7.30 -8.52
CA VAL A 39 2.45 -8.03 -9.76
C VAL A 39 3.60 -7.32 -10.47
N ASP A 40 4.37 -8.06 -11.26
CA ASP A 40 5.35 -7.46 -12.15
C ASP A 40 4.65 -6.74 -13.32
N ILE A 41 5.31 -5.75 -13.92
CA ILE A 41 4.78 -4.96 -15.04
C ILE A 41 4.47 -5.83 -16.28
N ASN A 42 5.23 -6.91 -16.46
CA ASN A 42 5.02 -7.93 -17.49
C ASN A 42 3.89 -8.92 -17.15
N ARG A 43 3.16 -8.70 -16.04
CA ARG A 43 2.04 -9.51 -15.52
C ARG A 43 2.44 -10.86 -14.92
N SER A 44 3.73 -11.10 -14.67
CA SER A 44 4.19 -12.28 -13.95
C SER A 44 4.21 -12.06 -12.43
N ASN A 45 4.41 -13.16 -11.69
CA ASN A 45 4.66 -13.14 -10.24
C ASN A 45 3.61 -12.38 -9.41
N LEU A 46 2.33 -12.54 -9.78
CA LEU A 46 1.23 -12.03 -8.97
C LEU A 46 1.28 -12.67 -7.57
N LYS A 47 1.33 -11.82 -6.54
CA LYS A 47 1.35 -12.23 -5.13
C LYS A 47 0.33 -11.44 -4.34
N ARG A 48 -0.40 -12.15 -3.47
CA ARG A 48 -1.20 -11.54 -2.40
C ARG A 48 -0.29 -11.35 -1.20
N LEU A 49 -0.09 -10.09 -0.78
CA LEU A 49 0.82 -9.73 0.29
C LEU A 49 0.13 -9.69 1.66
N THR A 50 -1.18 -9.42 1.71
CA THR A 50 -1.94 -9.46 2.96
C THR A 50 -3.19 -10.31 2.84
N ASP A 51 -3.62 -10.95 3.93
CA ASP A 51 -4.78 -11.86 3.93
C ASP A 51 -5.59 -11.85 5.24
N THR A 52 -5.32 -10.90 6.13
CA THR A 52 -6.01 -10.74 7.40
C THR A 52 -7.52 -10.58 7.19
N LYS A 53 -8.34 -11.34 7.93
CA LYS A 53 -9.79 -11.37 7.74
C LYS A 53 -10.48 -10.16 8.36
N ASN A 54 -11.57 -9.71 7.73
CA ASN A 54 -12.42 -8.60 8.21
C ASN A 54 -11.69 -7.26 8.39
N VAL A 55 -10.58 -7.07 7.67
CA VAL A 55 -9.85 -5.80 7.62
C VAL A 55 -9.76 -5.32 6.18
N TRP A 56 -9.61 -4.02 6.02
CA TRP A 56 -9.48 -3.37 4.73
C TRP A 56 -8.07 -2.79 4.59
N ASP A 57 -7.19 -3.53 3.92
CA ASP A 57 -5.88 -3.01 3.53
C ASP A 57 -5.99 -2.27 2.18
N SER A 58 -5.57 -1.00 2.13
CA SER A 58 -5.72 -0.15 0.94
C SER A 58 -4.61 0.91 0.77
N ALA A 59 -4.65 1.60 -0.36
CA ALA A 59 -3.80 2.74 -0.76
C ALA A 59 -2.29 2.49 -0.63
N PRO A 60 -1.65 1.77 -1.59
CA PRO A 60 -0.25 1.38 -1.44
C PRO A 60 0.75 2.30 -2.19
N PRO A 61 1.14 3.49 -1.70
CA PRO A 61 2.27 4.18 -2.29
C PRO A 61 3.56 3.42 -2.06
N TRP A 62 4.37 3.41 -3.11
CA TRP A 62 5.70 2.83 -3.08
C TRP A 62 6.69 3.82 -2.47
N LEU A 63 7.55 3.33 -1.56
CA LEU A 63 8.69 4.07 -1.02
C LEU A 63 10.00 3.38 -1.41
N ALA A 64 11.12 4.07 -1.22
CA ALA A 64 12.48 3.55 -1.41
C ALA A 64 12.69 2.87 -2.78
N ASP A 65 12.42 3.64 -3.84
CA ASP A 65 12.54 3.20 -5.25
C ASP A 65 11.74 1.92 -5.59
N GLY A 66 10.66 1.70 -4.84
CA GLY A 66 9.76 0.57 -5.02
C GLY A 66 9.96 -0.54 -4.00
N GLU A 67 10.92 -0.54 -3.10
CA GLU A 67 11.17 -1.68 -2.18
C GLU A 67 10.17 -1.79 -1.03
N ILE A 68 9.55 -0.68 -0.63
CA ILE A 68 8.64 -0.62 0.49
C ILE A 68 7.24 -0.25 0.01
N ILE A 69 6.24 -0.91 0.56
CA ILE A 69 4.83 -0.58 0.38
C ILE A 69 4.34 0.02 1.69
N LEU A 70 3.96 1.29 1.66
CA LEU A 70 3.17 1.91 2.73
C LEU A 70 1.71 1.61 2.42
N PHE A 71 0.90 1.17 3.38
CA PHE A 71 -0.53 0.94 3.17
C PHE A 71 -1.29 1.26 4.45
N THR A 72 -2.60 1.37 4.32
CA THR A 72 -3.48 1.66 5.46
C THR A 72 -4.34 0.45 5.74
N ARG A 73 -4.50 0.12 7.02
CA ARG A 73 -5.37 -0.96 7.48
C ARG A 73 -6.52 -0.36 8.26
N GLU A 74 -7.74 -0.63 7.80
CA GLU A 74 -8.96 -0.24 8.51
C GLU A 74 -9.71 -1.47 9.02
N TYR A 75 -10.23 -1.41 10.23
CA TYR A 75 -11.01 -2.49 10.83
C TYR A 75 -11.99 -1.95 11.86
N LYS A 76 -12.99 -2.76 12.23
CA LYS A 76 -13.85 -2.47 13.38
C LYS A 76 -13.31 -3.16 14.62
N ASN A 77 -13.19 -2.43 15.72
CA ASN A 77 -12.91 -3.01 17.03
C ASN A 77 -14.15 -3.76 17.58
N ASP A 78 -14.02 -4.37 18.75
CA ASP A 78 -15.11 -5.12 19.40
C ASP A 78 -16.34 -4.27 19.72
N GLN A 79 -16.18 -2.94 19.79
CA GLN A 79 -17.26 -1.97 20.01
C GLN A 79 -17.93 -1.54 18.70
N GLY A 80 -17.46 -2.05 17.55
CA GLY A 80 -17.97 -1.71 16.22
C GLY A 80 -17.44 -0.39 15.65
N GLU A 81 -16.47 0.23 16.33
CA GLU A 81 -15.87 1.50 15.93
C GLU A 81 -14.74 1.29 14.92
N TRP A 82 -14.70 2.14 13.91
CA TRP A 82 -13.65 2.10 12.89
C TRP A 82 -12.31 2.57 13.45
N GLN A 83 -11.29 1.74 13.25
CA GLN A 83 -9.89 2.00 13.55
C GLN A 83 -9.13 2.09 12.24
N GLY A 84 -8.21 3.06 12.16
CA GLY A 84 -7.29 3.21 11.04
C GLY A 84 -5.85 3.08 11.52
N GLU A 85 -5.03 2.33 10.79
CA GLU A 85 -3.60 2.17 11.09
C GLU A 85 -2.78 2.38 9.82
N LEU A 86 -1.57 2.93 9.99
CA LEU A 86 -0.61 3.05 8.91
C LEU A 86 0.40 1.91 9.02
N TRP A 87 0.74 1.28 7.91
CA TRP A 87 1.63 0.11 7.90
C TRP A 87 2.66 0.26 6.79
N THR A 88 3.88 -0.19 7.04
CA THR A 88 4.88 -0.41 5.98
C THR A 88 5.24 -1.87 5.92
N MET A 89 5.52 -2.38 4.73
CA MET A 89 6.10 -3.70 4.53
C MET A 89 7.06 -3.70 3.35
N LYS A 90 7.96 -4.67 3.29
CA LYS A 90 8.73 -4.94 2.07
C LYS A 90 7.84 -5.56 0.99
N ARG A 91 8.22 -5.39 -0.28
CA ARG A 91 7.47 -5.93 -1.44
C ARG A 91 7.21 -7.44 -1.36
N ASP A 92 8.09 -8.17 -0.67
CA ASP A 92 8.05 -9.62 -0.53
C ASP A 92 7.20 -10.09 0.66
N CYS A 93 6.44 -9.18 1.29
CA CYS A 93 5.64 -9.37 2.50
C CYS A 93 6.46 -9.51 3.80
N SER A 94 7.80 -9.49 3.72
CA SER A 94 8.63 -9.46 4.93
C SER A 94 8.56 -8.11 5.64
N GLU A 95 8.91 -8.11 6.93
CA GLU A 95 9.06 -6.90 7.75
C GLU A 95 7.83 -5.98 7.76
N GLN A 96 6.68 -6.53 8.14
CA GLN A 96 5.48 -5.73 8.37
C GLN A 96 5.63 -4.92 9.67
N ILE A 97 5.55 -3.60 9.55
CA ILE A 97 5.71 -2.66 10.65
C ILE A 97 4.47 -1.77 10.71
N ARG A 98 3.83 -1.73 11.88
CA ARG A 98 2.75 -0.79 12.17
C ARG A 98 3.32 0.56 12.59
N HIS A 99 2.89 1.61 11.90
CA HIS A 99 3.03 3.01 12.28
C HIS A 99 1.73 3.50 12.93
N GLN A 100 1.86 4.49 13.82
CA GLN A 100 0.84 5.10 14.68
C GLN A 100 -0.64 4.90 14.27
N ALA A 101 -1.50 4.59 15.25
CA ALA A 101 -2.95 4.49 15.05
C ALA A 101 -3.55 5.86 14.69
N LEU A 102 -4.22 5.94 13.55
CA LEU A 102 -4.93 7.11 13.08
C LEU A 102 -6.38 7.01 13.56
N HIS A 103 -6.76 7.90 14.49
CA HIS A 103 -8.14 8.05 14.93
C HIS A 103 -8.80 9.14 14.08
N GLY A 104 -9.85 8.78 13.34
CA GLY A 104 -10.54 9.67 12.40
C GLY A 104 -10.01 9.55 10.97
N GLY A 105 -10.91 9.29 10.02
CA GLY A 105 -10.63 8.86 8.64
C GLY A 105 -9.94 9.86 7.69
N LEU A 106 -9.05 10.73 8.18
CA LEU A 106 -8.26 11.64 7.37
C LEU A 106 -6.83 11.11 7.20
N VAL A 107 -6.69 10.15 6.29
CA VAL A 107 -5.45 9.39 6.07
C VAL A 107 -4.64 9.89 4.86
N LEU A 108 -5.32 10.52 3.89
CA LEU A 108 -4.73 10.99 2.62
C LEU A 108 -3.65 12.06 2.82
N LEU A 109 -3.78 12.91 3.84
CA LEU A 109 -2.81 13.97 4.17
C LEU A 109 -1.49 13.41 4.72
N ALA A 110 -1.53 12.29 5.45
CA ALA A 110 -0.32 11.64 5.95
C ALA A 110 0.49 11.06 4.79
N ILE A 111 -0.19 10.35 3.87
CA ILE A 111 0.42 9.78 2.67
C ILE A 111 1.07 10.86 1.80
N LEU A 112 0.35 11.97 1.52
CA LEU A 112 0.91 13.08 0.75
C LEU A 112 2.13 13.70 1.42
N LYS A 113 2.10 13.94 2.74
CA LYS A 113 3.26 14.46 3.47
C LYS A 113 4.48 13.54 3.37
N PHE A 114 4.30 12.23 3.48
CA PHE A 114 5.41 11.27 3.34
C PHE A 114 6.01 11.27 1.92
N CYS A 115 5.17 11.28 0.88
CA CYS A 115 5.66 11.35 -0.50
C CYS A 115 6.39 12.67 -0.82
N PHE A 116 5.91 13.81 -0.31
CA PHE A 116 6.58 15.11 -0.50
C PHE A 116 7.93 15.22 0.21
N ILE A 117 8.09 14.58 1.38
CA ILE A 117 9.36 14.57 2.11
C ILE A 117 10.42 13.75 1.34
N GLN A 118 10.05 12.63 0.72
CA GLN A 118 11.02 11.86 -0.09
C GLN A 118 11.40 12.56 -1.40
N ALA A 119 10.48 13.27 -2.03
CA ALA A 119 10.77 14.06 -3.24
C ALA A 119 11.75 15.20 -2.96
N SER A 120 11.66 15.85 -1.79
CA SER A 120 12.57 16.95 -1.40
C SER A 120 13.91 16.49 -0.79
N GLY A 121 14.02 15.22 -0.40
CA GLY A 121 15.25 14.64 0.16
C GLY A 121 16.30 14.18 -0.85
N GLN A 122 16.00 14.15 -2.15
CA GLN A 122 16.94 13.75 -3.21
C GLN A 122 17.65 14.92 -3.91
N GLU A 123 17.40 16.18 -3.51
CA GLU A 123 17.96 17.36 -4.18
C GLU A 123 19.25 17.90 -3.52
N LYS A 124 19.84 17.18 -2.56
CA LYS A 124 21.03 17.64 -1.81
C LYS A 124 22.23 16.70 -1.92
N LEU A 125 22.58 16.26 -3.12
CA LEU A 125 23.88 15.64 -3.39
C LEU A 125 24.27 15.76 -4.87
N ARG A 126 24.39 16.99 -5.37
CA ARG A 126 25.26 17.33 -6.49
C ARG A 126 25.63 18.79 -6.35
N LEU A 127 26.85 19.03 -5.87
CA LEU A 127 27.72 20.19 -6.14
C LEU A 127 28.87 20.14 -5.12
N GLN A 128 29.84 19.26 -5.38
CA GLN A 128 31.25 19.50 -5.03
C GLN A 128 32.12 18.87 -6.11
N THR A 129 32.50 19.67 -7.10
CA THR A 129 33.83 19.65 -7.70
C THR A 129 34.12 21.06 -8.20
#